data_AF-A0A6V7JK56-F1
#
_entry.id   AF-A0A6V7JK56-F1
#
_cell.length_a   1.000
_cell.length_b   1.000
_cell.length_c   1.000
_cell.angle_alpha   90.00
_cell.angle_beta   90.00
_cell.angle_gamma   90.00
#
_symmetry.space_group_name_H-M   'P 1'
#
loop_
_entity.id
_entity.type
_entity.pdbx_description
1 polymer ?
#
loop_
_entity_poly.entity_id
_entity_poly.type
_entity_poly.pdbx_seq_one_letter_code
_entity_poly.pdbx_strand_id
1 'polypeptide(L)'
;MCRVHRRIQKGFEVFEYYANNQWDFENDNIAMIRDKFNARERKYYQLHGEDMNLDEYFEACIRAARIYILNEPPETLPAARRHMRV
;
A
#
# COMPACT_ATOMS: atom_id res chain seq x y z
N MET A 1 -4.57 -16.34 -29.35
CA MET A 1 -3.61 -16.79 -28.30
C MET A 1 -2.49 -15.77 -28.02
N CYS A 2 -1.77 -15.26 -29.03
CA CYS A 2 -0.60 -14.37 -28.82
C CYS A 2 -0.86 -12.99 -28.16
N ARG A 3 -2.10 -12.49 -28.10
CA ARG A 3 -2.39 -11.17 -27.51
C ARG A 3 -2.45 -11.21 -25.97
N VAL A 4 -3.05 -12.26 -25.41
CA VAL A 4 -3.14 -12.44 -23.94
C VAL A 4 -1.76 -12.72 -23.36
N HIS A 5 -1.00 -13.65 -23.96
CA HIS A 5 0.38 -13.91 -23.55
C HIS A 5 1.27 -12.66 -23.60
N ARG A 6 1.15 -11.81 -24.64
CA ARG A 6 1.88 -10.54 -24.71
C ARG A 6 1.50 -9.56 -23.58
N ARG A 7 0.25 -9.51 -23.15
CA ARG A 7 -0.17 -8.67 -22.00
C ARG A 7 0.39 -9.21 -20.68
N ILE A 8 0.37 -10.52 -20.50
CA ILE A 8 0.92 -11.19 -19.32
C ILE A 8 2.43 -10.94 -19.24
N GLN A 9 3.16 -11.16 -20.34
CA GLN A 9 4.60 -10.95 -20.41
C GLN A 9 4.99 -9.50 -20.08
N LYS A 10 4.29 -8.51 -20.65
CA LYS A 10 4.52 -7.10 -20.30
C LYS A 10 4.28 -6.81 -18.81
N GLY A 11 3.30 -7.47 -18.20
CA GLY A 11 3.06 -7.37 -16.76
C GLY A 11 4.26 -7.88 -15.97
N PHE A 12 4.78 -9.07 -16.33
CA PHE A 12 5.97 -9.63 -15.68
C PHE A 12 7.21 -8.75 -15.81
N GLU A 13 7.47 -8.18 -16.99
CA GLU A 13 8.60 -7.25 -17.21
C GLU A 13 8.55 -6.04 -16.25
N VAL A 14 7.35 -5.51 -15.98
CA VAL A 14 7.18 -4.40 -15.02
C VAL A 14 7.32 -4.89 -13.58
N PHE A 15 6.70 -6.02 -13.23
CA PHE A 15 6.76 -6.55 -11.86
C PHE A 15 8.15 -6.99 -11.45
N GLU A 16 8.94 -7.54 -12.37
CA GLU A 16 10.30 -8.01 -12.11
C GLU A 16 11.15 -6.91 -11.49
N TYR A 17 11.05 -5.68 -12.00
CA TYR A 17 11.77 -4.53 -11.47
C TYR A 17 11.39 -4.21 -10.01
N TYR A 18 10.12 -4.33 -9.64
CA TYR A 18 9.68 -4.02 -8.28
C TYR A 18 9.86 -5.19 -7.31
N ALA A 19 9.73 -6.43 -7.79
CA ALA A 19 9.72 -7.63 -6.96
C ALA A 19 11.12 -8.20 -6.67
N ASN A 20 12.09 -8.03 -7.57
CA ASN A 20 13.39 -8.69 -7.47
C ASN A 20 14.54 -7.76 -7.06
N ASN A 21 14.30 -6.46 -6.95
CA ASN A 21 15.28 -5.51 -6.45
C ASN A 21 15.10 -5.28 -4.96
N GLN A 22 16.22 -5.08 -4.26
CA GLN A 22 16.21 -4.57 -2.90
C GLN A 22 15.93 -3.06 -2.94
N TRP A 23 15.07 -2.62 -2.05
CA TRP A 23 14.69 -1.22 -1.91
C TRP A 23 15.17 -0.73 -0.56
N ASP A 24 16.25 0.04 -0.58
CA ASP A 24 16.76 0.72 0.61
C ASP A 24 16.11 2.10 0.70
N PHE A 25 15.28 2.27 1.73
CA PHE A 25 14.62 3.53 2.03
C PHE A 25 15.34 4.21 3.20
N GLU A 26 16.10 5.26 2.90
CA GLU A 26 16.76 6.09 3.91
C GLU A 26 15.85 7.26 4.32
N ASN A 27 15.64 7.45 5.62
CA ASN A 27 14.78 8.50 6.15
C ASN A 27 15.42 9.34 7.26
N ASP A 28 16.75 9.30 7.37
CA ASP A 28 17.53 9.93 8.45
C ASP A 28 17.24 11.43 8.59
N ASN A 29 17.11 12.14 7.46
CA ASN A 29 16.76 13.56 7.46
C ASN A 29 15.39 13.84 8.09
N ILE A 30 14.41 12.96 7.85
CA ILE A 30 13.06 13.10 8.42
C ILE A 30 13.10 12.79 9.92
N ALA A 31 13.85 11.76 10.33
CA ALA A 31 14.06 11.47 11.74
C ALA A 31 14.69 12.67 12.48
N MET A 32 15.77 13.24 11.94
CA MET A 32 16.41 14.44 12.50
C MET A 32 15.48 15.66 12.58
N ILE A 33 14.59 15.84 11.61
CA ILE A 33 13.64 16.97 11.61
C ILE A 33 12.58 16.78 12.69
N ARG A 34 12.06 15.55 12.85
CA ARG A 34 11.05 15.24 13.87
C ARG A 34 11.54 15.54 15.29
N ASP A 35 12.80 15.27 15.59
CA ASP A 35 13.40 15.54 16.90
C ASP A 35 13.45 17.03 17.24
N LYS A 36 13.38 17.91 16.22
CA LYS A 36 13.41 19.36 16.39
C LYS A 36 12.01 19.99 16.46
N PHE A 37 10.95 19.23 16.21
CA PHE A 37 9.59 19.77 16.21
C PHE A 37 9.13 20.16 17.61
N ASN A 38 8.56 21.36 17.71
CA ASN A 38 7.82 21.73 18.90
C ASN A 38 6.42 21.08 18.92
N ALA A 39 5.73 21.18 20.05
CA ALA A 39 4.41 20.57 20.23
C ALA A 39 3.36 21.04 19.21
N ARG A 40 3.46 22.29 18.73
CA ARG A 40 2.55 22.84 17.71
C ARG A 40 2.82 22.19 16.35
N GLU A 41 4.08 22.15 15.92
CA GLU A 41 4.50 21.53 14.66
C GLU A 41 4.18 20.04 14.62
N ARG A 42 4.47 19.31 15.71
CA ARG A 42 4.16 17.88 15.81
C ARG A 42 2.66 17.58 15.67
N LYS A 43 1.79 18.52 16.04
CA LYS A 43 0.34 18.40 15.88
C LYS A 43 -0.12 18.67 14.44
N TYR A 44 0.51 19.61 13.74
CA TYR A 44 0.07 20.02 12.39
C TYR A 44 0.77 19.25 11.26
N TYR A 45 1.97 18.73 11.51
CA TYR A 45 2.77 17.99 10.54
C TYR A 45 2.90 16.54 11.00
N GLN A 46 2.13 15.65 10.38
CA GLN A 46 2.12 14.22 10.67
C GLN A 46 3.34 13.52 10.03
N LEU A 47 4.53 13.80 10.56
CA LEU A 47 5.78 13.14 10.12
C LEU A 47 6.13 11.92 10.98
N HIS A 48 5.44 11.72 12.10
CA HIS A 48 5.54 10.52 12.93
C HIS A 48 4.44 9.51 12.60
N GLY A 49 4.70 8.23 12.88
CA GLY A 49 3.72 7.13 12.79
C GLY A 49 3.48 6.41 14.12
N GLU A 50 3.99 6.95 15.24
CA GLU A 50 3.93 6.33 16.57
C GLU A 50 2.49 6.12 17.09
N ASP A 51 1.55 6.93 16.61
CA ASP A 51 0.13 6.93 16.98
C ASP A 51 -0.76 6.27 15.91
N MET A 52 -0.17 5.67 14.87
CA MET A 52 -0.91 5.06 13.78
C MET A 52 -1.26 3.60 14.08
N ASN A 53 -2.54 3.26 13.96
CA ASN A 53 -2.96 1.87 13.86
C ASN A 53 -2.70 1.36 12.44
N LEU A 54 -1.59 0.63 12.26
CA LEU A 54 -1.19 0.11 10.96
C LEU A 54 -2.22 -0.84 10.37
N ASP A 55 -2.87 -1.69 11.17
CA ASP A 55 -3.86 -2.64 10.69
C ASP A 55 -5.09 -1.92 10.11
N GLU A 56 -5.58 -0.91 10.82
CA GLU A 56 -6.70 -0.08 10.37
C GLU A 56 -6.36 0.72 9.11
N TYR A 57 -5.14 1.29 9.07
CA TYR A 57 -4.65 2.01 7.89
C TYR A 57 -4.60 1.10 6.66
N PHE A 58 -3.97 -0.06 6.77
CA PHE A 58 -3.88 -1.00 5.65
C PHE A 58 -5.25 -1.59 5.29
N GLU A 59 -6.12 -1.83 6.25
CA GLU A 59 -7.50 -2.25 5.98
C GLU A 59 -8.23 -1.20 5.13
N ALA A 60 -8.11 0.09 5.47
CA ALA A 60 -8.69 1.17 4.69
C ALA A 60 -8.09 1.25 3.28
N CYS A 61 -6.77 1.10 3.13
CA CYS A 61 -6.10 1.05 1.83
C CYS A 61 -6.60 -0.12 0.98
N ILE A 62 -6.72 -1.31 1.55
CA ILE A 62 -7.22 -2.50 0.85
C ILE A 62 -8.67 -2.30 0.42
N ARG A 63 -9.53 -1.74 1.30
CA ARG A 63 -10.93 -1.41 0.95
C ARG A 63 -11.01 -0.39 -0.18
N ALA A 64 -10.17 0.64 -0.17
CA ALA A 64 -10.10 1.62 -1.25
C ALA A 64 -9.64 0.99 -2.57
N ALA A 65 -8.58 0.16 -2.54
CA ALA A 65 -8.10 -0.54 -3.72
C ALA A 65 -9.18 -1.44 -4.34
N ARG A 66 -9.95 -2.16 -3.51
CA ARG A 66 -11.09 -2.96 -3.98
C ARG A 66 -12.08 -2.11 -4.78
N ILE A 67 -12.52 -0.98 -4.23
CA ILE A 67 -13.55 -0.14 -4.85
C ILE A 67 -13.01 0.58 -6.09
N TYR A 68 -11.86 1.25 -5.98
CA TYR A 68 -11.41 2.22 -6.98
C TYR A 68 -10.45 1.66 -8.02
N ILE A 69 -9.72 0.59 -7.71
CA ILE A 69 -8.77 -0.04 -8.64
C ILE A 69 -9.38 -1.29 -9.26
N LEU A 70 -9.99 -2.14 -8.43
CA LEU A 70 -10.51 -3.45 -8.85
C LEU A 70 -11.98 -3.41 -9.25
N ASN A 71 -12.70 -2.32 -8.96
CA ASN A 71 -14.14 -2.19 -9.18
C ASN A 71 -14.97 -3.26 -8.45
N GLU A 72 -14.51 -3.68 -7.27
CA GLU A 72 -15.17 -4.65 -6.39
C GLU A 72 -15.90 -3.90 -5.25
N PRO A 73 -17.23 -3.75 -5.31
CA PRO A 73 -17.97 -3.00 -4.31
C PRO A 73 -18.08 -3.82 -2.99
N PRO A 74 -18.34 -3.17 -1.84
CA PRO A 74 -18.28 -3.79 -0.52
C PRO A 74 -19.13 -5.06 -0.36
N GLU A 75 -20.24 -5.16 -1.08
CA GLU A 75 -21.20 -6.27 -1.04
C GLU A 75 -20.60 -7.58 -1.57
N THR A 76 -19.48 -7.50 -2.31
CA THR A 76 -18.75 -8.68 -2.81
C THR A 76 -17.85 -9.34 -1.76
N LEU A 77 -17.57 -8.65 -0.64
CA LEU A 77 -16.68 -9.15 0.41
C LEU A 77 -17.08 -10.53 0.98
N PRO A 78 -18.36 -10.84 1.27
CA PRO A 78 -18.76 -12.17 1.72
C PRO A 78 -18.42 -13.26 0.70
N ALA A 79 -18.56 -12.98 -0.61
CA ALA A 79 -18.18 -13.93 -1.65
C ALA A 79 -16.67 -14.13 -1.71
N ALA A 80 -15.88 -13.05 -1.67
CA ALA A 80 -14.42 -13.12 -1.63
C ALA A 80 -13.91 -13.92 -0.42
N ARG A 81 -14.52 -13.74 0.76
CA ARG A 81 -14.16 -14.51 1.98
C ARG A 81 -14.38 -16.01 1.82
N ARG A 82 -15.36 -16.45 1.03
CA ARG A 82 -15.58 -17.89 0.77
C ARG A 82 -14.41 -18.49 -0.02
N HIS A 83 -13.79 -17.72 -0.92
CA HIS A 83 -12.64 -18.17 -1.70
C HIS A 83 -11.33 -18.24 -0.90
N MET A 84 -11.25 -17.62 0.28
CA MET A 84 -10.07 -17.68 1.14
C MET A 84 -10.08 -18.83 2.15
N ARG A 85 -11.21 -19.54 2.32
CA ARG A 85 -11.35 -20.67 3.26
C ARG A 85 -10.90 -22.01 2.62
N VAL A 86 -9.86 -21.97 1.77
CA VAL A 86 -9.24 -23.19 1.22
C VAL A 86 -8.51 -23.92 2.34
#